data_AF-A0A2V1D7X7-F1
#
_entry.id   AF-A0A2V1D7X7-F1
#
_cell.length_a   1.000
_cell.length_b   1.000
_cell.length_c   1.000
_cell.angle_alpha   90.00
_cell.angle_beta   90.00
_cell.angle_gamma   90.00
#
_symmetry.space_group_name_H-M   'P 1'
#
loop_
_entity.id
_entity.type
_entity.pdbx_description
1 polymer ?
#
loop_
_entity_poly.entity_id
_entity_poly.type
_entity_poly.pdbx_seq_one_letter_code
_entity_poly.pdbx_strand_id
1 'polypeptide(L)'
;MAERFMTLSDFKGTPSPMNRMLRLRTLARTQAKRRNTPGTVSWDGDRLLVDKQSFSLADLRSMVKGLCETVRIQLLKDVLLLDVDETGEVRPGTTPLPELSMDKLVDQPAELATGWSFLKHPDNKLDDWEDWLLDRVSEEPALKERFIRGVDGTQQPPRILWRDDAVAAYMKGVRRFKEGLFALVHFSAGGPGRGTEITSIQCENSAEGIGYRGVLVEGGM
;
A
#
# COMPACT_ATOMS: atom_id res chain seq x y z
N MET A 1 -13.97 -54.97 25.63
CA MET A 1 -14.60 -53.92 24.80
C MET A 1 -13.75 -52.68 24.98
N ALA A 2 -12.87 -52.36 24.02
CA ALA A 2 -11.89 -51.28 24.20
C ALA A 2 -12.53 -49.95 23.76
N GLU A 3 -12.67 -49.00 24.69
CA GLU A 3 -13.03 -47.63 24.35
C GLU A 3 -11.95 -47.05 23.43
N ARG A 4 -12.30 -46.89 22.15
CA ARG A 4 -11.41 -46.31 21.15
C ARG A 4 -11.33 -44.81 21.38
N PHE A 5 -10.28 -44.40 22.08
CA PHE A 5 -9.87 -43.01 22.16
C PHE A 5 -9.68 -42.47 20.73
N MET A 6 -10.40 -41.40 20.35
CA MET A 6 -10.36 -40.71 19.05
C MET A 6 -11.28 -41.22 17.91
N THR A 7 -12.37 -41.93 18.17
CA THR A 7 -13.40 -42.15 17.13
C THR A 7 -14.65 -41.32 17.39
N LEU A 8 -15.13 -40.65 16.35
CA LEU A 8 -16.48 -40.09 16.34
C LEU A 8 -17.42 -41.15 15.86
N SER A 9 -18.47 -41.41 16.63
CA SER A 9 -19.59 -42.24 16.23
C SER A 9 -20.32 -41.66 15.00
N ASP A 10 -20.25 -40.35 14.77
CA ASP A 10 -21.20 -39.64 13.90
C ASP A 10 -20.65 -39.31 12.50
N PHE A 11 -19.37 -39.60 12.23
CA PHE A 11 -18.79 -39.44 10.89
C PHE A 11 -18.02 -40.71 10.53
N LYS A 12 -18.53 -41.49 9.58
CA LYS A 12 -17.95 -42.77 9.10
C LYS A 12 -16.59 -42.63 8.39
N GLY A 13 -15.84 -41.56 8.63
CA GLY A 13 -14.50 -41.32 8.08
C GLY A 13 -13.41 -41.87 8.98
N THR A 14 -12.27 -42.25 8.41
CA THR A 14 -11.09 -42.66 9.17
C THR A 14 -10.51 -41.47 9.95
N PRO A 15 -10.32 -41.59 11.28
CA PRO A 15 -9.73 -40.51 12.07
C PRO A 15 -8.27 -40.33 11.67
N SER A 16 -7.90 -39.13 11.23
CA SER A 16 -6.54 -38.74 10.93
C SER A 16 -6.01 -37.74 11.97
N PRO A 17 -4.68 -37.65 12.17
CA PRO A 17 -4.07 -36.59 12.98
C PRO A 17 -4.53 -35.18 12.56
N MET A 18 -4.74 -34.96 11.27
CA MET A 18 -5.24 -33.69 10.71
C MET A 18 -6.65 -33.36 11.22
N ASN A 19 -7.55 -34.35 11.27
CA ASN A 19 -8.90 -34.17 11.79
C ASN A 19 -8.91 -33.75 13.27
N ARG A 20 -7.97 -34.27 14.06
CA ARG A 20 -7.80 -33.88 15.47
C ARG A 20 -7.31 -32.44 15.60
N MET A 21 -6.31 -32.04 14.82
CA MET A 21 -5.81 -30.66 14.81
C MET A 21 -6.89 -29.65 14.43
N LEU A 22 -7.66 -29.94 13.37
CA LEU A 22 -8.78 -29.08 12.94
C LEU A 22 -9.86 -28.97 14.02
N ARG A 23 -10.16 -30.06 14.74
CA ARG A 23 -11.11 -30.06 15.85
C ARG A 23 -10.64 -29.25 17.05
N LEU A 24 -9.37 -29.39 17.44
CA LEU A 24 -8.78 -28.59 18.51
C LEU A 24 -8.80 -27.11 18.15
N ARG A 25 -8.50 -26.75 16.89
CA ARG A 25 -8.64 -25.37 16.38
C ARG A 25 -10.07 -24.86 16.48
N THR A 26 -11.05 -25.66 16.05
CA THR A 26 -12.48 -25.28 16.11
C THR A 26 -12.96 -25.16 17.55
N LEU A 27 -12.58 -26.07 18.44
CA LEU A 27 -12.89 -26.02 19.87
C LEU A 27 -12.31 -24.75 20.51
N ALA A 28 -11.01 -24.48 20.28
CA ALA A 28 -10.35 -23.27 20.78
C ALA A 28 -11.02 -22.00 20.26
N ARG A 29 -11.40 -21.96 18.98
CA ARG A 29 -12.14 -20.84 18.38
C ARG A 29 -13.52 -20.65 19.02
N THR A 30 -14.26 -21.74 19.27
CA THR A 30 -15.56 -21.69 19.94
C THR A 30 -15.43 -21.22 21.38
N GLN A 31 -14.41 -21.67 22.11
CA GLN A 31 -14.14 -21.21 23.48
C GLN A 31 -13.73 -19.73 23.51
N ALA A 32 -12.89 -19.28 22.56
CA ALA A 32 -12.50 -17.89 22.42
C ALA A 32 -13.72 -16.99 22.14
N LYS A 33 -14.65 -17.42 21.28
CA LYS A 33 -15.91 -16.70 21.00
C LYS A 33 -16.88 -16.67 22.18
N ARG A 34 -16.83 -17.66 23.07
CA ARG A 34 -17.71 -17.75 24.26
C ARG A 34 -17.18 -16.99 25.47
N ARG A 35 -15.88 -16.72 25.53
CA ARG A 35 -15.31 -15.86 26.56
C ARG A 35 -15.64 -14.41 26.21
N ASN A 36 -16.31 -13.71 27.13
CA ASN A 36 -16.39 -12.26 27.06
C ASN A 36 -14.98 -11.72 27.24
N THR A 37 -14.42 -11.11 26.20
CA THR A 37 -13.24 -10.27 26.31
C THR A 37 -13.59 -9.08 27.20
N PRO A 38 -12.76 -8.69 28.17
CA PRO A 38 -12.99 -7.46 28.93
C PRO A 38 -13.21 -6.29 27.97
N GLY A 39 -14.21 -5.46 28.27
CA GLY A 39 -14.60 -4.32 27.44
C GLY A 39 -13.39 -3.43 27.19
N THR A 40 -12.86 -3.47 25.97
CA THR A 40 -11.66 -2.72 25.58
C THR A 40 -12.02 -1.35 25.00
N VAL A 41 -13.29 -1.15 24.64
CA VAL A 41 -13.79 0.09 24.04
C VAL A 41 -15.01 0.56 24.81
N SER A 42 -14.99 1.80 25.29
CA SER A 42 -16.18 2.49 25.81
C SER A 42 -16.36 3.83 25.12
N TRP A 43 -17.61 4.23 24.96
CA TRP A 43 -17.99 5.51 24.37
C TRP A 43 -18.67 6.37 25.44
N ASP A 44 -18.21 7.61 25.59
CA ASP A 44 -18.84 8.61 26.43
C ASP A 44 -19.03 9.89 25.61
N GLY A 45 -20.22 10.04 25.02
CA GLY A 45 -20.51 11.12 24.08
C GLY A 45 -19.52 11.16 22.91
N ASP A 46 -18.71 12.23 22.86
CA ASP A 46 -17.69 12.47 21.83
C ASP A 46 -16.32 11.81 22.14
N ARG A 47 -16.17 11.20 23.32
CA ARG A 47 -14.91 10.57 23.74
C ARG A 47 -14.97 9.06 23.55
N LEU A 48 -13.97 8.56 22.82
CA LEU A 48 -13.66 7.15 22.71
C LEU A 48 -12.59 6.80 23.73
N LEU A 49 -12.82 5.76 24.52
CA LEU A 49 -11.81 5.17 25.38
C LEU A 49 -11.48 3.78 24.85
N VAL A 50 -10.23 3.60 24.44
CA VAL A 50 -9.68 2.32 23.99
C VAL A 50 -8.57 1.93 24.97
N ASP A 51 -8.80 0.87 25.73
CA ASP A 51 -7.92 0.42 26.81
C ASP A 51 -7.59 1.54 27.82
N LYS A 52 -6.37 2.10 27.78
CA LYS A 52 -5.92 3.18 28.68
C LYS A 52 -5.89 4.56 28.03
N GLN A 53 -6.29 4.66 26.75
CA GLN A 53 -6.21 5.89 25.98
C GLN A 53 -7.61 6.42 25.71
N SER A 54 -7.83 7.70 26.00
CA SER A 54 -9.05 8.41 25.66
C SER A 54 -8.76 9.50 24.64
N PHE A 55 -9.53 9.56 23.56
CA PHE A 55 -9.43 10.62 22.56
C PHE A 55 -10.82 11.02 22.08
N SER A 56 -10.96 12.28 21.68
CA SER A 56 -12.20 12.79 21.08
C SER A 56 -12.27 12.45 19.59
N LEU A 57 -13.46 12.57 19.00
CA LEU A 57 -13.58 12.48 17.54
C LEU A 57 -12.83 13.61 16.82
N ALA A 58 -12.71 14.78 17.46
CA ALA A 58 -11.91 15.89 16.94
C ALA A 58 -10.42 15.54 16.87
N ASP A 59 -9.89 14.85 17.89
CA ASP A 59 -8.50 14.38 17.90
C ASP A 59 -8.26 13.38 16.77
N LEU A 60 -9.20 12.45 16.55
CA LEU A 60 -9.10 11.48 15.45
C LEU A 60 -9.10 12.18 14.08
N ARG A 61 -9.97 13.17 13.88
CA ARG A 61 -10.00 13.97 12.63
C ARG A 61 -8.70 14.75 12.44
N SER A 62 -8.15 15.31 13.51
CA SER A 62 -6.86 16.02 13.48
C SER A 62 -5.72 15.07 13.12
N MET A 63 -5.70 13.87 13.71
CA MET A 63 -4.73 12.82 13.41
C MET A 63 -4.78 12.42 11.93
N VAL A 64 -5.98 12.17 11.36
CA VAL A 64 -6.12 11.81 9.94
C VAL A 64 -5.65 12.94 9.01
N LYS A 65 -5.95 14.20 9.34
CA LYS A 65 -5.44 15.35 8.60
C LYS A 65 -3.91 15.45 8.67
N GLY A 66 -3.33 15.28 9.86
CA GLY A 66 -1.88 15.28 10.05
C GLY A 66 -1.18 14.12 9.31
N LEU A 67 -1.82 12.95 9.27
CA LEU A 67 -1.36 11.81 8.47
C LEU A 67 -1.38 12.14 6.98
N CYS A 68 -2.44 12.76 6.48
CA CYS A 68 -2.55 13.19 5.08
C CYS A 68 -1.40 14.13 4.70
N GLU A 69 -1.13 15.14 5.53
CA GLU A 69 -0.03 16.09 5.29
C GLU A 69 1.33 15.40 5.33
N THR A 70 1.54 14.50 6.30
CA THR A 70 2.79 13.73 6.41
C THR A 70 3.03 12.85 5.18
N VAL A 71 1.99 12.17 4.70
CA VAL A 71 2.04 11.32 3.50
C VAL A 71 2.28 12.16 2.25
N ARG A 72 1.66 13.33 2.14
CA ARG A 72 1.90 14.29 1.06
C ARG A 72 3.35 14.74 1.02
N ILE A 73 3.94 15.13 2.15
CA ILE A 73 5.35 15.54 2.22
C ILE A 73 6.27 14.36 1.84
N GLN A 74 5.98 13.14 2.31
CA GLN A 74 6.74 11.95 1.94
C GLN A 74 6.66 11.65 0.44
N LEU A 75 5.49 11.82 -0.19
CA LEU A 75 5.34 11.69 -1.64
C LEU A 75 6.27 12.68 -2.37
N LEU A 76 6.17 13.97 -2.05
CA LEU A 76 6.92 15.00 -2.75
C LEU A 76 8.43 14.86 -2.53
N LYS A 77 8.86 14.66 -1.28
CA LYS A 77 10.27 14.67 -0.90
C LYS A 77 10.97 13.32 -1.08
N ASP A 78 10.37 12.24 -0.58
CA ASP A 78 11.03 10.94 -0.51
C ASP A 78 10.80 10.09 -1.77
N VAL A 79 9.67 10.27 -2.46
CA VAL A 79 9.32 9.51 -3.67
C VAL A 79 9.61 10.29 -4.95
N LEU A 80 9.15 11.55 -5.05
CA LEU A 80 9.35 12.40 -6.23
C LEU A 80 10.66 13.20 -6.21
N LEU A 81 11.39 13.17 -5.09
CA LEU A 81 12.70 13.83 -4.92
C LEU A 81 12.66 15.35 -5.21
N LEU A 82 11.56 16.00 -4.83
CA LEU A 82 11.39 17.45 -4.91
C LEU A 82 12.01 18.13 -3.69
N ASP A 83 12.53 19.34 -3.89
CA ASP A 83 12.92 20.20 -2.77
C ASP A 83 11.67 20.89 -2.23
N VAL A 84 11.30 20.49 -1.01
CA VAL A 84 10.09 20.95 -0.31
C VAL A 84 10.53 21.82 0.85
N ASP A 85 9.92 22.98 1.01
CA ASP A 85 10.17 23.87 2.14
C ASP A 85 9.53 23.40 3.45
N GLU A 86 9.74 24.16 4.53
CA GLU A 86 9.17 23.84 5.85
C GLU A 86 7.63 23.89 5.87
N THR A 87 7.02 24.51 4.87
CA THR A 87 5.56 24.63 4.70
C THR A 87 4.95 23.56 3.81
N GLY A 88 5.75 22.68 3.20
CA GLY A 88 5.26 21.63 2.31
C GLY A 88 5.15 22.05 0.84
N GLU A 89 5.60 23.25 0.48
CA GLU A 89 5.55 23.80 -0.87
C GLU A 89 6.84 23.47 -1.64
N VAL A 90 6.69 23.21 -2.95
CA VAL A 90 7.80 22.88 -3.83
C VAL A 90 8.57 24.16 -4.18
N ARG A 91 9.87 24.18 -3.87
CA ARG A 91 10.70 25.35 -4.16
C ARG A 91 10.91 25.53 -5.67
N PRO A 92 10.90 26.78 -6.16
CA PRO A 92 11.18 27.10 -7.55
C PRO A 92 12.64 26.77 -7.90
N GLY A 93 12.85 26.11 -9.03
CA GLY A 93 14.18 25.64 -9.48
C GLY A 93 14.31 24.12 -9.60
N THR A 94 13.23 23.38 -9.30
CA THR A 94 13.12 21.94 -9.54
C THR A 94 12.49 21.66 -10.90
N THR A 95 12.78 20.47 -11.48
CA THR A 95 12.13 20.00 -12.71
C THR A 95 10.60 20.05 -12.53
N PRO A 96 9.85 20.69 -13.45
CA PRO A 96 8.41 20.83 -13.31
C PRO A 96 7.74 19.46 -13.31
N LEU A 97 6.75 19.28 -12.44
CA LEU A 97 5.91 18.10 -12.46
C LEU A 97 5.05 18.14 -13.73
N PRO A 98 4.95 17.04 -14.49
CA PRO A 98 4.01 16.96 -15.59
C PRO A 98 2.58 17.12 -15.05
N GLU A 99 1.68 17.63 -15.89
CA GLU A 99 0.29 17.81 -15.47
C GLU A 99 -0.37 16.44 -15.28
N LEU A 100 -1.02 16.22 -14.12
CA LEU A 100 -1.82 15.03 -13.85
C LEU A 100 -3.27 15.43 -13.59
N SER A 101 -4.13 15.28 -14.60
CA SER A 101 -5.57 15.47 -14.47
C SER A 101 -6.23 14.20 -13.93
N MET A 102 -6.32 14.03 -12.61
CA MET A 102 -6.97 12.86 -11.98
C MET A 102 -8.39 12.62 -12.50
N ASP A 103 -9.18 13.69 -12.67
CA ASP A 103 -10.58 13.63 -13.15
C ASP A 103 -10.74 13.12 -14.58
N LYS A 104 -9.65 13.16 -15.37
CA LYS A 104 -9.64 12.72 -16.77
C LYS A 104 -9.09 11.30 -16.93
N LEU A 105 -8.63 10.67 -15.84
CA LEU A 105 -8.14 9.30 -15.91
C LEU A 105 -9.29 8.36 -16.25
N VAL A 106 -9.13 7.65 -17.36
CA VAL A 106 -10.05 6.64 -17.86
C VAL A 106 -9.39 5.27 -17.69
N ASP A 107 -10.20 4.31 -17.25
CA ASP A 107 -9.83 2.92 -17.24
C ASP A 107 -10.80 2.14 -18.13
N GLN A 108 -10.35 1.00 -18.65
CA GLN A 108 -11.14 0.07 -19.45
C GLN A 108 -11.44 -1.16 -18.56
N PRO A 109 -12.59 -1.23 -17.86
CA PRO A 109 -12.85 -2.31 -16.89
C PRO A 109 -12.93 -3.70 -17.51
N ALA A 110 -13.28 -3.77 -18.80
CA ALA A 110 -13.39 -5.02 -19.55
C ALA A 110 -12.03 -5.62 -19.93
N GLU A 111 -10.94 -4.86 -19.82
CA GLU A 111 -9.61 -5.33 -20.20
C GLU A 111 -8.97 -6.17 -19.07
N LEU A 112 -8.72 -7.44 -19.38
CA LEU A 112 -8.21 -8.46 -18.46
C LEU A 112 -6.85 -9.01 -18.90
N ALA A 113 -6.26 -8.46 -19.96
CA ALA A 113 -4.94 -8.84 -20.42
C ALA A 113 -3.92 -8.72 -19.28
N THR A 114 -3.03 -9.70 -19.22
CA THR A 114 -1.88 -9.69 -18.31
C THR A 114 -1.00 -8.48 -18.61
N GLY A 115 -0.59 -7.77 -17.56
CA GLY A 115 0.17 -6.53 -17.67
C GLY A 115 -0.67 -5.31 -18.03
N TRP A 116 -2.00 -5.42 -18.16
CA TRP A 116 -2.83 -4.23 -18.34
C TRP A 116 -2.90 -3.39 -17.06
N SER A 117 -2.82 -2.07 -17.23
CA SER A 117 -3.02 -1.05 -16.21
C SER A 117 -3.63 0.18 -16.88
N PHE A 118 -4.42 0.97 -16.16
CA PHE A 118 -4.94 2.25 -16.68
C PHE A 118 -3.81 3.19 -17.12
N LEU A 119 -2.59 3.00 -16.58
CA LEU A 119 -1.39 3.73 -17.02
C LEU A 119 -1.09 3.56 -18.52
N LYS A 120 -1.50 2.43 -19.12
CA LYS A 120 -1.29 2.09 -20.54
C LYS A 120 -2.49 2.49 -21.41
N HIS A 121 -3.51 3.13 -20.84
CA HIS A 121 -4.69 3.55 -21.58
C HIS A 121 -4.37 4.72 -22.52
N PRO A 122 -4.74 4.67 -23.81
CA PRO A 122 -4.34 5.68 -24.80
C PRO A 122 -4.84 7.09 -24.47
N ASP A 123 -5.98 7.21 -23.78
CA ASP A 123 -6.54 8.51 -23.41
C ASP A 123 -5.84 9.18 -22.21
N ASN A 124 -5.10 8.41 -21.39
CA ASN A 124 -4.50 8.94 -20.16
C ASN A 124 -3.22 9.74 -20.41
N LYS A 125 -2.58 9.61 -21.59
CA LYS A 125 -1.39 10.38 -22.01
C LYS A 125 -0.35 10.55 -20.90
N LEU A 126 0.02 9.45 -20.24
CA LEU A 126 0.96 9.43 -19.12
C LEU A 126 2.41 9.17 -19.57
N ASP A 127 2.69 9.27 -20.87
CA ASP A 127 4.02 9.03 -21.45
C ASP A 127 5.08 9.94 -20.81
N ASP A 128 4.72 11.19 -20.51
CA ASP A 128 5.59 12.16 -19.85
C ASP A 128 6.01 11.73 -18.44
N TRP A 129 5.27 10.82 -17.79
CA TRP A 129 5.54 10.35 -16.43
C TRP A 129 6.42 9.09 -16.37
N GLU A 130 6.53 8.32 -17.45
CA GLU A 130 7.18 7.00 -17.44
C GLU A 130 8.68 7.11 -17.07
N ASP A 131 9.39 8.03 -17.73
CA ASP A 131 10.82 8.25 -17.52
C ASP A 131 11.14 9.51 -16.69
N TRP A 132 10.13 10.31 -16.32
CA TRP A 132 10.32 11.61 -15.68
C TRP A 132 11.25 11.59 -14.46
N LEU A 133 11.07 10.61 -13.55
CA LEU A 133 11.89 10.54 -12.34
C LEU A 133 13.34 10.16 -12.68
N LEU A 134 13.53 9.31 -13.69
CA LEU A 134 14.85 8.89 -14.14
C LEU A 134 15.57 10.04 -14.85
N ASP A 135 14.87 10.77 -15.71
CA ASP A 135 15.36 11.97 -16.38
C ASP A 135 15.76 13.03 -15.36
N ARG A 136 14.89 13.31 -14.39
CA ARG A 136 15.17 14.24 -13.28
C ARG A 136 16.44 13.87 -12.52
N VAL A 137 16.63 12.59 -12.17
CA VAL A 137 17.84 12.13 -11.46
C VAL A 137 19.09 12.25 -12.33
N SER A 138 18.93 12.21 -13.66
CA SER A 138 20.03 12.28 -14.62
C SER A 138 20.42 13.72 -15.01
N GLU A 139 19.44 14.63 -15.02
CA GLU A 139 19.58 16.03 -15.42
C GLU A 139 19.90 16.95 -14.23
N GLU A 140 19.29 16.76 -13.06
CA GLU A 140 19.54 17.62 -11.89
C GLU A 140 20.91 17.31 -11.26
N PRO A 141 21.84 18.29 -11.18
CA PRO A 141 23.21 18.04 -10.70
C PRO A 141 23.27 17.44 -9.30
N ALA A 142 22.44 17.97 -8.38
CA ALA A 142 22.39 17.51 -7.00
C ALA A 142 21.92 16.05 -6.86
N LEU A 143 20.96 15.63 -7.69
CA LEU A 143 20.45 14.25 -7.68
C LEU A 143 21.43 13.31 -8.38
N LYS A 144 22.04 13.75 -9.48
CA LYS A 144 23.06 12.99 -10.19
C LYS A 144 24.25 12.68 -9.28
N GLU A 145 24.76 13.68 -8.56
CA GLU A 145 25.82 13.47 -7.57
C GLU A 145 25.40 12.56 -6.43
N ARG A 146 24.12 12.59 -6.02
CA ARG A 146 23.60 11.74 -4.94
C ARG A 146 23.42 10.29 -5.36
N PHE A 147 22.97 10.02 -6.58
CA PHE A 147 22.53 8.69 -7.00
C PHE A 147 23.48 7.98 -7.96
N ILE A 148 24.24 8.72 -8.78
CA ILE A 148 25.08 8.15 -9.84
C ILE A 148 26.56 8.18 -9.41
N ARG A 149 27.22 7.02 -9.46
CA ARG A 149 28.69 6.89 -9.29
C ARG A 149 29.43 7.20 -10.60
N GLY A 150 28.86 6.79 -11.71
CA GLY A 150 29.42 6.94 -13.05
C GLY A 150 28.61 6.15 -14.07
N VAL A 151 29.09 6.14 -15.31
CA VAL A 151 28.51 5.35 -16.39
C VAL A 151 29.56 4.39 -16.90
N ASP A 152 29.25 3.11 -16.89
CA ASP A 152 30.11 2.07 -17.45
C ASP A 152 29.88 1.98 -18.97
N GLY A 153 30.82 2.55 -19.73
CA GLY A 153 30.81 2.55 -21.19
C GLY A 153 31.30 1.25 -21.83
N THR A 154 31.67 0.25 -21.04
CA THR A 154 32.14 -1.05 -21.56
C THR A 154 31.02 -1.93 -22.11
N GLN A 155 29.76 -1.66 -21.73
CA GLN A 155 28.58 -2.37 -22.18
C GLN A 155 27.77 -1.51 -23.17
N GLN A 156 27.13 -2.15 -24.15
CA GLN A 156 26.16 -1.53 -25.05
C GLN A 156 24.78 -2.14 -24.77
N PRO A 157 23.78 -1.37 -24.30
CA PRO A 157 23.86 0.06 -23.95
C PRO A 157 24.70 0.34 -22.69
N PRO A 158 25.24 1.57 -22.54
CA PRO A 158 26.03 1.96 -21.37
C PRO A 158 25.23 1.82 -20.09
N ARG A 159 25.85 1.25 -19.05
CA ARG A 159 25.17 0.94 -17.78
C ARG A 159 25.40 2.05 -16.76
N ILE A 160 24.32 2.62 -16.23
CA ILE A 160 24.40 3.57 -15.10
C ILE A 160 24.83 2.82 -13.84
N LEU A 161 25.92 3.27 -13.22
CA LEU A 161 26.38 2.74 -11.94
C LEU A 161 25.76 3.54 -10.81
N TRP A 162 24.78 2.94 -10.14
CA TRP A 162 24.07 3.56 -9.02
C TRP A 162 24.88 3.50 -7.71
N ARG A 163 24.61 4.43 -6.81
CA ARG A 163 25.06 4.38 -5.42
C ARG A 163 24.08 3.54 -4.61
N ASP A 164 24.50 2.34 -4.22
CA ASP A 164 23.64 1.37 -3.52
C ASP A 164 23.00 1.96 -2.24
N ASP A 165 23.78 2.72 -1.46
CA ASP A 165 23.28 3.36 -0.24
C ASP A 165 22.19 4.41 -0.51
N ALA A 166 22.34 5.19 -1.59
CA ALA A 166 21.37 6.21 -1.97
C ALA A 166 20.07 5.57 -2.49
N VAL A 167 20.18 4.50 -3.28
CA VAL A 167 19.04 3.71 -3.76
C VAL A 167 18.35 3.02 -2.58
N ALA A 168 19.09 2.44 -1.64
CA ALA A 168 18.53 1.81 -0.45
C ALA A 168 17.78 2.83 0.43
N ALA A 169 18.31 4.04 0.59
CA ALA A 169 17.65 5.14 1.29
C ALA A 169 16.37 5.58 0.58
N TYR A 170 16.40 5.71 -0.75
CA TYR A 170 15.21 5.99 -1.56
C TYR A 170 14.13 4.92 -1.39
N MET A 171 14.49 3.64 -1.51
CA MET A 171 13.56 2.52 -1.32
C MET A 171 12.98 2.46 0.09
N LYS A 172 13.74 2.93 1.11
CA LYS A 172 13.22 3.09 2.47
C LYS A 172 12.19 4.22 2.55
N GLY A 173 12.42 5.34 1.87
CA GLY A 173 11.46 6.43 1.72
C GLY A 173 10.15 5.98 1.06
N VAL A 174 10.26 5.27 -0.07
CA VAL A 174 9.11 4.69 -0.77
C VAL A 174 8.30 3.74 0.12
N ARG A 175 8.97 2.88 0.92
CA ARG A 175 8.29 2.02 1.88
C ARG A 175 7.52 2.82 2.93
N ARG A 176 8.16 3.83 3.52
CA ARG A 176 7.52 4.69 4.53
C ARG A 176 6.30 5.43 3.98
N PHE A 177 6.41 5.95 2.76
CA PHE A 177 5.28 6.56 2.05
C PHE A 177 4.14 5.56 1.88
N LYS A 178 4.42 4.34 1.40
CA LYS A 178 3.41 3.29 1.22
C LYS A 178 2.74 2.86 2.53
N GLU A 179 3.49 2.78 3.62
CA GLU A 179 2.95 2.49 4.97
C GLU A 179 1.98 3.59 5.43
N GLY A 180 2.35 4.86 5.22
CA GLY A 180 1.47 5.99 5.53
C GLY A 180 0.23 6.04 4.64
N LEU A 181 0.39 5.80 3.33
CA LEU A 181 -0.71 5.72 2.38
C LEU A 181 -1.68 4.58 2.73
N PHE A 182 -1.17 3.42 3.12
CA PHE A 182 -1.98 2.29 3.59
C PHE A 182 -2.86 2.70 4.78
N ALA A 183 -2.26 3.34 5.78
CA ALA A 183 -2.99 3.83 6.94
C ALA A 183 -4.04 4.88 6.54
N LEU A 184 -3.68 5.81 5.63
CA LEU A 184 -4.58 6.85 5.16
C LEU A 184 -5.81 6.27 4.47
N VAL A 185 -5.62 5.37 3.49
CA VAL A 185 -6.71 4.66 2.78
C VAL A 185 -7.60 3.92 3.78
N HIS A 186 -7.00 3.25 4.78
CA HIS A 186 -7.75 2.52 5.79
C HIS A 186 -8.64 3.43 6.67
N PHE A 187 -8.18 4.65 6.98
CA PHE A 187 -8.91 5.59 7.83
C PHE A 187 -9.86 6.53 7.07
N SER A 188 -9.61 6.83 5.79
CA SER A 188 -10.34 7.86 5.04
C SER A 188 -11.38 7.35 4.05
N ALA A 189 -11.27 6.10 3.56
CA ALA A 189 -12.06 5.61 2.41
C ALA A 189 -13.53 5.23 2.72
N GLY A 190 -14.16 5.78 3.77
CA GLY A 190 -15.59 5.60 4.08
C GLY A 190 -15.99 4.22 4.63
N GLY A 191 -15.29 3.15 4.25
CA GLY A 191 -15.27 1.84 4.90
C GLY A 191 -13.84 1.35 5.00
N PRO A 192 -13.43 0.68 6.10
CA PRO A 192 -12.07 0.17 6.20
C PRO A 192 -11.88 -0.89 5.13
N GLY A 193 -11.16 -0.57 4.05
CA GLY A 193 -10.66 -1.56 3.11
C GLY A 193 -10.01 -2.66 3.95
N ARG A 194 -10.52 -3.89 3.84
CA ARG A 194 -9.99 -4.98 4.67
C ARG A 194 -8.52 -5.09 4.33
N GLY A 195 -7.65 -5.28 5.33
CA GLY A 195 -6.21 -5.28 5.08
C GLY A 195 -5.80 -6.18 3.91
N THR A 196 -6.51 -7.30 3.74
CA THR A 196 -6.36 -8.22 2.60
C THR A 196 -6.64 -7.59 1.23
N GLU A 197 -7.66 -6.73 1.13
CA GLU A 197 -8.06 -6.03 -0.11
C GLU A 197 -7.02 -4.97 -0.49
N ILE A 198 -6.54 -4.18 0.48
CA ILE A 198 -5.52 -3.15 0.23
C ILE A 198 -4.18 -3.80 -0.14
N THR A 199 -3.79 -4.89 0.53
CA THR A 199 -2.54 -5.59 0.22
C THR A 199 -2.56 -6.36 -1.10
N SER A 200 -3.75 -6.62 -1.65
CA SER A 200 -3.89 -7.28 -2.95
C SER A 200 -3.96 -6.32 -4.13
N ILE A 201 -3.88 -5.01 -3.90
CA ILE A 201 -3.86 -4.00 -4.97
C ILE A 201 -2.59 -4.22 -5.80
N GLN A 202 -2.76 -4.43 -7.11
CA GLN A 202 -1.66 -4.61 -8.07
C GLN A 202 -1.64 -3.44 -9.04
N CYS A 203 -0.45 -2.91 -9.34
CA CYS A 203 -0.29 -1.83 -10.31
C CYS A 203 -0.76 -2.23 -11.74
N GLU A 204 -0.65 -3.51 -12.06
CA GLU A 204 -1.09 -4.10 -13.32
C GLU A 204 -1.70 -5.49 -13.09
N ASN A 205 -2.50 -5.96 -14.03
CA ASN A 205 -3.12 -7.28 -13.98
C ASN A 205 -2.05 -8.39 -14.01
N SER A 206 -1.98 -9.22 -12.96
CA SER A 206 -1.06 -10.35 -12.90
C SER A 206 -1.46 -11.52 -13.82
N ALA A 207 -0.46 -12.30 -14.26
CA ALA A 207 -0.68 -13.53 -15.05
C ALA A 207 -1.40 -14.63 -14.24
N GLU A 208 -1.19 -14.64 -12.93
CA GLU A 208 -1.76 -15.63 -12.00
C GLU A 208 -3.21 -15.29 -11.63
N GLY A 209 -3.61 -14.02 -11.78
CA GLY A 209 -4.95 -13.51 -11.51
C GLY A 209 -5.90 -13.72 -12.68
N ILE A 210 -6.17 -14.98 -13.08
CA ILE A 210 -7.17 -15.28 -14.11
C ILE A 210 -8.54 -14.77 -13.62
N GLY A 211 -8.97 -13.62 -14.13
CA GLY A 211 -10.27 -13.00 -13.85
C GLY A 211 -10.31 -12.00 -12.69
N TYR A 212 -9.18 -11.60 -12.11
CA TYR A 212 -9.12 -10.59 -11.05
C TYR A 212 -8.31 -9.36 -11.48
N ARG A 213 -8.93 -8.18 -11.38
CA ARG A 213 -8.31 -6.88 -11.67
C ARG A 213 -7.49 -6.39 -10.48
N GLY A 214 -6.30 -5.86 -10.77
CA GLY A 214 -5.37 -5.35 -9.75
C GLY A 214 -5.76 -3.99 -9.17
N VAL A 215 -6.16 -3.05 -10.04
CA VAL A 215 -6.60 -1.68 -9.74
C VAL A 215 -7.73 -1.33 -10.70
N LEU A 216 -8.66 -0.48 -10.25
CA LEU A 216 -9.68 0.14 -11.06
C LEU A 216 -9.67 1.65 -10.79
N VAL A 217 -9.81 2.45 -11.83
CA VAL A 217 -10.03 3.90 -11.70
C VAL A 217 -11.41 4.25 -12.28
N GLU A 218 -12.26 4.89 -11.49
CA GLU A 218 -13.58 5.34 -11.91
C GLU A 218 -13.78 6.81 -11.52
N GLY A 219 -13.85 7.69 -12.53
CA GLY A 219 -14.06 9.12 -12.30
C GLY A 219 -12.93 9.80 -11.51
N GLY A 220 -11.70 9.31 -11.64
CA GLY A 220 -10.52 9.84 -10.95
C GLY A 220 -10.29 9.33 -9.52
N MET A 221 -11.06 8.33 -9.06
CA MET A 221 -10.82 7.59 -7.82
C MET A 221 -10.58 6.09 -8.05
#